data_AF-A0A9D2ZV23-F1
#
_entry.id   AF-A0A9D2ZV23-F1
#
_cell.length_a   1.000
_cell.length_b   1.000
_cell.length_c   1.000
_cell.angle_alpha   90.00
_cell.angle_beta   90.00
_cell.angle_gamma   90.00
#
_symmetry.space_group_name_H-M   'P 1'
#
loop_
_entity.id
_entity.type
_entity.pdbx_description
1 polymer ?
#
loop_
_entity_poly.entity_id
_entity_poly.type
_entity_poly.pdbx_seq_one_letter_code
_entity_poly.pdbx_strand_id
1 'polypeptide(L)'
;ALESVAAEFADGETLAEAAIHEAVPGALGLPAEAPFDRILVSAGAESLPDELVDQLAVGATMVIPVAGEMLRVVRGGDSADALTITRHGWYRFVPLVSE
;
A
#
# COMPACT_ATOMS: atom_id res chain seq x y z
N ALA A 1 -15.73 -14.95 7.13
CA ALA A 1 -17.00 -14.25 6.89
C ALA A 1 -16.63 -12.80 6.63
N LEU A 2 -17.09 -12.20 5.53
CA LEU A 2 -16.81 -10.79 5.23
C LEU A 2 -17.69 -9.94 6.15
N GLU A 3 -17.08 -9.21 7.09
CA GLU A 3 -17.77 -8.18 7.86
C GLU A 3 -17.57 -6.85 7.14
N SER A 4 -18.62 -6.34 6.49
CA SER A 4 -18.62 -4.99 5.93
C SER A 4 -18.90 -3.99 7.05
N VAL A 5 -18.03 -2.99 7.18
CA VAL A 5 -18.23 -1.87 8.12
C VAL A 5 -18.55 -0.64 7.30
N ALA A 6 -19.81 -0.23 7.30
CA ALA A 6 -20.24 1.04 6.74
C ALA A 6 -19.96 2.15 7.77
N ALA A 7 -19.10 3.11 7.42
CA ALA A 7 -18.89 4.31 8.21
C ALA A 7 -19.53 5.50 7.48
N GLU A 8 -20.51 6.14 8.12
CA GLU A 8 -21.11 7.39 7.67
C GLU A 8 -20.40 8.57 8.36
N PHE A 9 -19.91 9.53 7.57
CA PHE A 9 -19.37 10.79 8.10
C PHE A 9 -20.42 11.91 8.04
N ALA A 10 -20.21 12.93 8.88
CA ALA A 10 -21.17 14.02 9.13
C ALA A 10 -21.57 14.83 7.89
N ASP A 11 -20.79 14.78 6.81
CA ASP A 11 -20.97 15.59 5.61
C ASP A 11 -21.80 14.90 4.52
N GLY A 12 -22.37 13.72 4.80
CA GLY A 12 -23.24 13.00 3.87
C GLY A 12 -22.50 12.29 2.73
N GLU A 13 -21.16 12.29 2.75
CA GLU A 13 -20.36 11.42 1.89
C GLU A 13 -20.38 9.99 2.43
N THR A 14 -20.95 9.08 1.64
CA THR A 14 -20.84 7.64 1.87
C THR A 14 -19.46 7.20 1.39
N LEU A 15 -18.62 6.69 2.27
CA LEU A 15 -17.42 6.00 1.83
C LEU A 15 -17.82 4.76 1.01
N ALA A 16 -17.03 4.43 -0.01
CA ALA A 16 -17.07 3.09 -0.58
C ALA A 16 -16.93 2.06 0.56
N GLU A 17 -17.66 0.94 0.47
CA GLU A 17 -17.62 -0.12 1.47
C GLU A 17 -16.17 -0.52 1.77
N ALA A 18 -15.77 -0.44 3.04
CA ALA A 18 -14.47 -0.95 3.47
C ALA A 18 -14.57 -2.46 3.65
N ALA A 19 -13.63 -3.19 3.04
CA ALA A 19 -13.48 -4.63 3.20
C ALA A 19 -12.19 -4.95 3.95
N ILE A 20 -12.27 -5.94 4.84
CA ILE A 20 -11.10 -6.50 5.54
C ILE A 20 -10.82 -7.87 4.92
N HIS A 21 -9.60 -8.04 4.41
CA HIS A 21 -9.12 -9.29 3.85
C HIS A 21 -8.06 -9.86 4.79
N GLU A 22 -8.18 -11.14 5.14
CA GLU A 22 -7.14 -11.84 5.89
C GLU A 22 -5.89 -11.96 5.00
N ALA A 23 -4.72 -11.66 5.56
CA ALA A 23 -3.47 -11.73 4.83
C ALA A 23 -3.14 -13.19 4.47
N VAL A 24 -2.62 -13.41 3.26
CA VAL A 24 -2.14 -14.72 2.83
C VAL A 24 -0.66 -14.83 3.20
N PRO A 25 -0.23 -15.83 3.98
CA PRO A 25 1.19 -16.05 4.26
C PRO A 25 1.98 -16.20 2.96
N GLY A 26 3.14 -15.55 2.85
CA GLY A 26 3.94 -15.56 1.64
C GLY A 26 3.59 -14.49 0.60
N ALA A 27 2.56 -13.66 0.81
CA ALA A 27 2.11 -12.70 -0.19
C ALA A 27 1.78 -11.34 0.42
N LEU A 28 2.18 -10.26 -0.28
CA LEU A 28 1.85 -8.89 0.08
C LEU A 28 0.73 -8.32 -0.80
N GLY A 29 -0.12 -7.52 -0.17
CA GLY A 29 -1.22 -6.82 -0.85
C GLY A 29 -2.39 -7.75 -1.21
N LEU A 30 -3.10 -7.39 -2.27
CA LEU A 30 -4.27 -8.11 -2.77
C LEU A 30 -4.25 -8.09 -4.32
N PRO A 31 -3.41 -8.94 -4.95
CA PRO A 31 -3.18 -8.88 -6.40
C PRO A 31 -4.43 -9.04 -7.25
N ALA A 32 -5.44 -9.75 -6.75
CA ALA A 32 -6.71 -9.98 -7.44
C ALA A 32 -7.55 -8.70 -7.62
N GLU A 33 -7.30 -7.67 -6.80
CA GLU A 33 -8.00 -6.38 -6.86
C GLU A 33 -7.10 -5.23 -7.34
N ALA A 34 -5.84 -5.53 -7.65
CA ALA A 34 -4.97 -4.59 -8.33
C ALA A 34 -5.56 -4.21 -9.72
N PRO A 35 -5.29 -2.99 -10.21
CA PRO A 35 -4.35 -2.02 -9.65
C PRO A 35 -4.99 -1.07 -8.62
N PHE A 36 -4.18 -0.56 -7.70
CA PHE A 36 -4.56 0.44 -6.70
C PHE A 36 -4.05 1.83 -7.07
N ASP A 37 -4.90 2.85 -6.91
CA ASP A 37 -4.53 4.26 -7.04
C ASP A 37 -3.64 4.74 -5.87
N ARG A 38 -3.80 4.10 -4.70
CA ARG A 38 -3.03 4.40 -3.49
C ARG A 38 -2.80 3.16 -2.65
N ILE A 39 -1.58 3.03 -2.13
CA ILE A 39 -1.21 2.00 -1.15
C ILE A 39 -0.58 2.69 0.07
N LEU A 40 -1.05 2.34 1.27
CA LEU A 40 -0.45 2.79 2.52
C LEU A 40 0.01 1.55 3.30
N VAL A 41 1.30 1.51 3.63
CA VAL A 41 1.89 0.40 4.39
C VAL A 41 2.23 0.88 5.79
N SER A 42 1.64 0.23 6.80
CA SER A 42 1.81 0.54 8.23
C SER A 42 2.76 -0.42 8.94
N ALA A 43 3.72 -0.99 8.21
CA ALA A 43 4.80 -1.85 8.70
C ALA A 43 6.09 -1.57 7.92
N GLY A 44 7.25 -1.79 8.54
CA GLY A 44 8.55 -1.46 7.96
C GLY A 44 9.14 -2.62 7.14
N ALA A 45 9.42 -2.38 5.88
CA ALA A 45 10.10 -3.32 4.99
C ALA A 45 11.63 -3.14 5.01
N GLU A 46 12.38 -4.21 4.76
CA GLU A 46 13.85 -4.11 4.60
C GLU A 46 14.26 -3.50 3.26
N SER A 47 13.50 -3.80 2.20
CA SER A 47 13.63 -3.25 0.86
C SER A 47 12.26 -2.90 0.30
N LEU A 48 12.21 -2.15 -0.80
CA LEU A 48 10.94 -1.83 -1.47
C LEU A 48 10.36 -3.11 -2.08
N PRO A 49 9.17 -3.59 -1.67
CA PRO A 49 8.62 -4.84 -2.18
C PRO A 49 8.05 -4.67 -3.60
N ASP A 50 8.61 -5.40 -4.57
CA ASP A 50 8.15 -5.37 -5.96
C ASP A 50 6.67 -5.79 -6.07
N GLU A 51 6.22 -6.75 -5.25
CA GLU A 51 4.82 -7.20 -5.19
C GLU A 51 3.83 -6.04 -4.97
N LEU A 52 4.17 -5.07 -4.12
CA LEU A 52 3.31 -3.92 -3.85
C LEU A 52 3.46 -2.84 -4.93
N VAL A 53 4.64 -2.72 -5.54
CA VAL A 53 4.87 -1.82 -6.68
C VAL A 53 4.07 -2.27 -7.90
N ASP A 54 4.05 -3.56 -8.18
CA ASP A 54 3.32 -4.16 -9.31
C ASP A 54 1.80 -3.92 -9.21
N GLN A 55 1.30 -3.85 -7.98
CA GLN A 55 -0.11 -3.58 -7.68
C GLN A 55 -0.49 -2.10 -7.78
N LEU A 56 0.45 -1.16 -7.96
CA LEU A 56 0.13 0.26 -8.20
C LEU A 56 -0.36 0.51 -9.63
N ALA A 57 -1.40 1.31 -9.81
CA ALA A 57 -1.74 1.85 -11.13
C ALA A 57 -0.66 2.81 -11.66
N VAL A 58 -0.60 3.04 -12.97
CA VAL A 58 0.23 4.12 -13.52
C VAL A 58 -0.31 5.48 -13.02
N GLY A 59 0.58 6.32 -12.48
CA GLY A 59 0.27 7.57 -11.80
C GLY A 59 -0.07 7.43 -10.31
N ALA A 60 -0.20 6.19 -9.81
CA ALA A 60 -0.56 5.92 -8.41
C ALA A 60 0.60 6.19 -7.45
N THR A 61 0.26 6.29 -6.16
CA THR A 61 1.21 6.56 -5.08
C THR A 61 1.17 5.50 -3.99
N MET A 62 2.33 5.00 -3.58
CA MET A 62 2.50 4.24 -2.35
C MET A 62 3.25 5.06 -1.29
N VAL A 63 2.86 4.91 -0.04
CA VAL A 63 3.60 5.39 1.13
C VAL A 63 4.00 4.19 1.99
N ILE A 64 5.30 3.98 2.18
CA ILE A 64 5.86 2.80 2.83
C ILE A 64 7.13 3.13 3.62
N PRO A 65 7.27 2.67 4.88
CA PRO A 65 8.54 2.70 5.58
C PRO A 65 9.48 1.60 5.05
N VAL A 66 10.67 1.98 4.57
CA VAL A 66 11.70 1.06 4.08
C VAL A 66 13.03 1.39 4.72
N ALA A 67 13.70 0.39 5.33
CA ALA A 67 14.98 0.54 6.01
C ALA A 67 15.04 1.72 7.01
N GLY A 68 13.91 2.00 7.68
CA GLY A 68 13.78 3.08 8.67
C GLY A 68 13.46 4.46 8.09
N GLU A 69 13.36 4.62 6.77
CA GLU A 69 12.94 5.87 6.12
C GLU A 69 11.52 5.76 5.57
N MET A 70 10.73 6.83 5.70
CA MET A 70 9.43 6.90 5.03
C MET A 70 9.63 7.24 3.55
N LEU A 71 9.21 6.33 2.66
CA LEU A 71 9.22 6.54 1.23
C LEU A 71 7.83 6.92 0.73
N ARG A 72 7.78 7.87 -0.21
CA ARG A 72 6.67 8.05 -1.13
C ARG A 72 7.14 7.63 -2.52
N VAL A 73 6.50 6.60 -3.06
CA VAL A 73 6.79 5.98 -4.35
C VAL A 73 5.66 6.31 -5.31
N VAL A 74 5.97 6.82 -6.50
CA VAL A 74 5.00 7.11 -7.56
C VAL A 74 5.34 6.28 -8.79
N ARG A 75 4.39 5.50 -9.30
CA ARG A 75 4.55 4.72 -10.54
C ARG A 75 4.32 5.64 -11.74
N GLY A 76 5.36 5.93 -12.50
CA GLY A 76 5.35 6.85 -13.65
C GLY A 76 5.02 6.20 -15.00
N GLY A 77 4.97 4.87 -15.07
CA GLY A 77 4.67 4.14 -16.32
C GLY A 77 4.59 2.63 -16.11
N ASP A 78 4.44 1.90 -17.22
CA ASP A 78 4.28 0.43 -17.20
C ASP A 78 5.57 -0.32 -16.85
N SER A 79 6.74 0.29 -17.10
CA SER A 79 8.03 -0.30 -16.74
C SER A 79 8.22 -0.31 -15.22
N ALA A 80 8.78 -1.40 -14.69
CA ALA A 80 9.15 -1.54 -13.28
C ALA A 80 10.14 -0.45 -12.82
N ASP A 81 10.98 0.05 -13.74
CA ASP A 81 11.96 1.09 -13.44
C ASP A 81 11.38 2.51 -13.44
N ALA A 82 10.12 2.68 -13.85
CA ALA A 82 9.49 3.99 -13.95
C ALA A 82 9.00 4.49 -12.58
N LEU A 83 9.85 4.48 -11.55
CA LEU A 83 9.49 4.89 -10.19
C LEU A 83 10.11 6.25 -9.83
N THR A 84 9.27 7.14 -9.31
CA THR A 84 9.75 8.35 -8.61
C THR A 84 9.65 8.12 -7.11
N ILE A 85 10.79 8.14 -6.42
CA ILE A 85 10.88 7.89 -4.98
C ILE A 85 11.33 9.16 -4.28
N THR A 86 10.60 9.58 -3.26
CA THR A 86 10.96 10.68 -2.35
C THR A 86 11.03 10.18 -0.91
N ARG A 87 11.93 10.75 -0.11
CA ARG A 87 12.21 10.34 1.28
C ARG A 87 11.70 11.40 2.24
N HIS A 88 11.01 10.97 3.30
CA HIS A 88 10.26 11.83 4.23
C HIS A 88 10.65 11.60 5.68
N GLY A 89 11.95 11.46 5.97
CA GLY A 89 12.46 11.34 7.33
C GLY A 89 12.41 9.92 7.91
N TRP A 90 12.81 9.80 9.18
CA TRP A 90 13.06 8.53 9.85
C TRP A 90 11.90 8.10 10.73
N TYR A 91 11.56 6.81 10.68
CA TYR A 91 10.47 6.20 11.44
C TYR A 91 10.87 4.83 11.96
N ARG A 92 10.13 4.35 12.96
CA ARG A 92 10.25 2.99 13.48
C ARG A 92 8.89 2.33 13.52
N PHE A 93 8.70 1.35 12.63
CA PHE A 93 7.51 0.51 12.56
C PHE A 93 7.84 -0.91 13.02
N VAL A 94 6.81 -1.70 13.30
CA VAL A 94 6.95 -3.15 13.39
C VAL A 94 7.37 -3.72 12.03
N PRO A 95 8.08 -4.86 11.97
CA PRO A 95 8.48 -5.47 10.71
C PRO A 95 7.29 -5.80 9.82
N LEU A 96 7.43 -5.56 8.51
CA LEU A 96 6.54 -6.14 7.50
C LEU A 96 6.95 -7.60 7.31
N VAL A 97 6.08 -8.52 7.71
CA VAL A 97 6.34 -9.96 7.68
C VAL A 97 5.65 -10.53 6.44
N SER A 98 6.41 -11.20 5.58
CA SER A 98 5.89 -11.92 4.41
C SER A 98 6.02 -13.43 4.54
N GLU A 99 6.75 -13.97 5.52
CA GLU A 99 6.92 -15.41 5.77
C GLU A 99 6.37 -15.85 7.14
#